data_AF-A0A9E5AWH4-F1
#
_entry.id   AF-A0A9E5AWH4-F1
#
_cell.length_a   1.000
_cell.length_b   1.000
_cell.length_c   1.000
_cell.angle_alpha   90.00
_cell.angle_beta   90.00
_cell.angle_gamma   90.00
#
_symmetry.space_group_name_H-M   'P 1'
#
loop_
_entity.id
_entity.type
_entity.pdbx_description
1 polymer ?
#
loop_
_entity_poly.entity_id
_entity_poly.type
_entity_poly.pdbx_seq_one_letter_code
_entity_poly.pdbx_strand_id
1 'polypeptide(L)' 'MSTLELIVKELKTLPPAKLKEAAGYIHRLKNGNREKRMAALRKTAGSLSAEEADELEKIVEEGCEKIDARDW' A
#
# COMPACT_ATOMS: atom_id res chain seq x y z
N MET A 1 -5.64 24.99 -13.94
CA MET A 1 -6.14 23.63 -14.19
C MET A 1 -5.12 22.69 -13.58
N SER A 2 -5.54 21.82 -12.67
CA SER A 2 -4.61 20.89 -12.00
C SER A 2 -4.20 19.75 -12.94
N THR A 3 -3.07 19.11 -12.66
CA THR A 3 -2.60 17.94 -13.42
C THR A 3 -3.65 16.82 -13.45
N LEU A 4 -4.38 16.64 -12.34
CA LEU A 4 -5.46 15.65 -12.25
C LEU A 4 -6.63 16.00 -13.17
N GLU A 5 -7.05 17.27 -13.18
CA GLU A 5 -8.13 17.74 -14.06
C GLU A 5 -7.78 17.54 -15.54
N LEU A 6 -6.52 17.80 -15.92
CA LEU A 6 -6.04 17.58 -17.28
C LEU A 6 -6.12 16.10 -17.67
N ILE A 7 -5.62 15.20 -16.82
CA ILE A 7 -5.67 13.75 -17.06
C ILE A 7 -7.11 13.26 -17.22
N VAL A 8 -8.03 13.69 -16.35
CA VAL A 8 -9.44 13.31 -16.43
C VAL A 8 -10.07 13.83 -17.73
N LYS A 9 -9.72 15.05 -18.15
CA LYS A 9 -10.20 15.61 -19.42
C LYS A 9 -9.70 14.83 -20.61
N GLU A 10 -8.41 14.46 -20.64
CA GLU A 10 -7.82 13.64 -21.71
C GLU A 10 -8.47 12.27 -21.79
N LEU A 11 -8.66 11.59 -20.66
CA LEU A 11 -9.33 10.29 -20.62
C LEU A 11 -10.73 10.34 -21.24
N LYS A 12 -11.52 11.39 -20.97
CA LYS A 12 -12.86 11.57 -21.55
C LYS A 12 -12.88 11.69 -23.08
N THR A 13 -11.76 12.08 -23.69
CA THR A 13 -11.66 12.25 -25.15
C THR A 13 -11.18 10.99 -25.88
N LEU A 14 -10.75 9.96 -25.14
CA LEU A 14 -10.23 8.74 -25.73
C LEU A 14 -11.34 7.88 -26.38
N PRO A 15 -11.03 7.18 -27.49
CA PRO A 15 -11.94 6.18 -28.05
C PRO A 15 -12.25 5.05 -27.04
N PRO A 16 -13.44 4.40 -27.12
CA PRO A 16 -13.85 3.36 -26.17
C PRO A 16 -12.83 2.22 -25.99
N ALA A 17 -12.15 1.81 -27.06
CA ALA A 17 -11.11 0.78 -26.99
C ALA A 17 -9.92 1.21 -26.11
N LYS A 18 -9.52 2.48 -26.20
CA LYS A 18 -8.43 3.06 -25.41
C LYS A 18 -8.85 3.34 -23.97
N LEU A 19 -10.11 3.69 -23.73
CA LEU A 19 -10.68 3.75 -22.38
C LEU A 19 -10.63 2.39 -21.66
N LYS A 20 -10.95 1.31 -22.37
CA LYS A 20 -10.87 -0.05 -21.82
C LYS A 20 -9.43 -0.44 -21.45
N GLU A 21 -8.47 -0.08 -22.30
CA GLU A 21 -7.04 -0.26 -22.05
C GLU A 21 -6.57 0.52 -20.82
N ALA A 22 -6.94 1.80 -20.73
CA ALA A 22 -6.62 2.67 -19.58
C ALA A 22 -7.24 2.15 -18.28
N ALA A 23 -8.51 1.73 -18.29
CA ALA A 23 -9.16 1.12 -17.14
C ALA A 23 -8.41 -0.12 -16.66
N GLY A 24 -7.98 -1.00 -17.57
CA GLY A 24 -7.17 -2.16 -17.24
C GLY A 24 -5.84 -1.80 -16.58
N TYR A 25 -5.16 -0.77 -17.08
CA TYR A 25 -3.91 -0.28 -16.49
C TYR A 25 -4.12 0.32 -15.09
N ILE A 26 -5.13 1.17 -14.91
CA ILE A 26 -5.48 1.78 -13.61
C ILE A 26 -5.83 0.69 -12.58
N HIS A 27 -6.59 -0.33 -12.97
CA HIS A 27 -6.89 -1.46 -12.09
C HIS A 27 -5.64 -2.22 -11.67
N ARG A 28 -4.68 -2.45 -12.58
CA ARG A 28 -3.40 -3.07 -12.23
C ARG A 28 -2.56 -2.20 -11.32
N LEU A 29 -2.52 -0.89 -11.52
CA LEU A 29 -1.84 0.03 -10.59
C LEU A 29 -2.42 -0.06 -9.18
N LYS A 30 -3.76 -0.10 -9.08
CA LYS A 30 -4.46 -0.24 -7.79
C LYS A 30 -4.18 -1.59 -7.12
N ASN A 31 -4.22 -2.68 -7.89
CA ASN A 31 -4.09 -4.04 -7.35
C ASN A 31 -2.64 -4.48 -7.13
N GLY A 32 -1.69 -4.01 -7.94
CA GLY A 32 -0.28 -4.37 -7.83
C GLY A 32 0.32 -3.95 -6.48
N ASN A 33 -0.19 -2.88 -5.87
CA ASN A 33 0.22 -2.50 -4.52
C ASN A 33 -0.30 -3.49 -3.46
N ARG A 34 -1.54 -3.97 -3.61
CA ARG A 34 -2.12 -4.99 -2.71
C ARG A 34 -1.39 -6.32 -2.83
N GLU A 35 -1.12 -6.78 -4.04
CA GLU A 35 -0.41 -8.04 -4.27
C GLU A 35 1.03 -8.00 -3.75
N LYS A 36 1.77 -6.91 -4.02
CA LYS A 36 3.13 -6.71 -3.47
C LYS A 36 3.13 -6.66 -1.95
N ARG A 37 2.19 -5.93 -1.35
CA ARG A 37 2.00 -5.92 0.11
C ARG A 37 1.72 -7.31 0.66
N MET A 38 0.79 -8.05 0.04
CA MET A 38 0.45 -9.39 0.49
C MET A 38 1.62 -10.37 0.33
N ALA A 39 2.42 -10.23 -0.72
CA ALA A 39 3.63 -11.03 -0.91
C ALA A 39 4.68 -10.73 0.18
N ALA A 40 4.88 -9.46 0.52
CA ALA A 40 5.76 -9.05 1.61
C ALA A 40 5.28 -9.60 2.96
N LEU A 41 3.98 -9.51 3.24
CA LEU A 41 3.37 -10.08 4.45
C LEU A 41 3.51 -11.60 4.48
N ARG A 42 3.29 -12.31 3.37
CA ARG A 42 3.47 -13.78 3.33
C ARG A 42 4.92 -14.19 3.53
N LYS A 43 5.88 -13.42 3.00
CA LYS A 43 7.32 -13.70 3.16
C LYS A 43 7.77 -13.54 4.62
N THR A 44 7.10 -12.67 5.38
CA THR A 44 7.45 -12.33 6.76
C THR A 44 6.53 -12.98 7.78
N ALA A 45 5.37 -13.51 7.36
CA ALA A 45 4.47 -14.26 8.21
C ALA A 45 5.16 -15.53 8.70
N GLY A 46 5.33 -15.65 10.01
CA GLY A 46 6.02 -16.77 10.63
C GLY A 46 7.55 -16.73 10.47
N SER A 47 8.14 -15.58 10.12
CA SER A 47 9.60 -15.43 10.09
C SER A 47 10.24 -15.28 11.47
N LEU A 48 9.43 -15.17 12.52
CA LEU A 48 9.86 -15.15 13.92
C LEU A 48 9.25 -16.36 14.62
N SER A 49 10.03 -17.04 15.46
CA SER A 49 9.49 -17.94 16.48
C SER A 49 8.71 -17.14 17.53
N ALA A 50 7.99 -17.84 18.42
CA ALA A 50 7.29 -17.19 19.52
C ALA A 50 8.26 -16.43 20.43
N GLU A 51 9.42 -17.04 20.72
CA GLU A 51 10.46 -16.45 21.55
C GLU A 51 11.10 -15.22 20.89
N GLU A 52 11.40 -15.28 19.58
CA GLU A 52 11.94 -14.15 18.82
C GLU A 52 10.93 -12.98 18.73
N ALA A 53 9.62 -13.30 18.68
CA ALA A 53 8.56 -12.29 18.70
C ALA A 53 8.45 -11.63 20.09
N ASP A 54 8.49 -12.42 21.17
CA ASP A 54 8.45 -11.92 22.55
C ASP A 54 9.67 -11.03 22.87
N GLU A 55 10.85 -11.40 22.37
CA GLU A 55 12.07 -10.59 22.53
C GLU A 55 11.97 -9.27 21.76
N LEU A 56 11.47 -9.30 20.52
CA LEU A 56 11.25 -8.09 19.74
C LEU A 56 10.22 -7.16 20.41
N GLU A 57 9.14 -7.70 20.97
CA GLU A 57 8.13 -6.93 21.71
C GLU A 57 8.77 -6.22 22.91
N LYS A 58 9.57 -6.92 23.72
CA LYS A 58 10.31 -6.30 24.84
C LYS A 58 11.22 -5.17 24.40
N ILE A 59 12.00 -5.37 23.33
CA ILE A 59 12.90 -4.34 22.80
C ILE A 59 12.11 -3.08 22.38
N VAL A 60 10.94 -3.24 21.77
CA VAL A 60 10.09 -2.12 21.39
C VAL A 60 9.51 -1.43 22.62
N GLU A 61 9.02 -2.18 23.61
CA GLU A 61 8.43 -1.60 24.82
C GLU A 61 9.43 -0.84 25.69
N GLU A 62 10.67 -1.34 25.78
CA GLU A 62 11.73 -0.78 26.62
C GLU A 62 12.55 0.31 25.88
N GLY A 63 12.68 0.18 24.55
CA GLY A 63 13.62 0.97 23.76
C GLY A 63 13.01 2.05 22.86
N CYS A 64 11.69 2.06 22.64
CA CYS A 64 11.04 3.05 21.78
C CYS A 64 10.18 4.05 22.56
N GLU A 65 10.20 5.32 22.14
CA GLU A 65 9.24 6.32 22.62
C GLU A 65 7.80 5.90 22.29
N LYS A 66 6.93 5.94 23.28
CA LYS A 66 5.51 5.62 23.12
C LYS A 66 4.76 6.87 22.69
N ILE A 67 4.23 6.86 21.48
CA ILE A 67 3.35 7.93 20.99
C ILE A 67 1.94 7.66 21.51
N ASP A 68 1.39 8.53 22.35
CA ASP A 68 -0.02 8.45 22.73
C ASP A 68 -0.89 8.92 21.56
N ALA A 69 -1.86 8.12 21.15
CA ALA A 69 -2.80 8.46 20.09
C ALA A 69 -3.71 9.66 20.45
N ARG A 70 -3.60 10.21 21.67
CA ARG A 70 -4.27 11.42 22.13
C ARG A 70 -3.41 12.67 22.05
N ASP A 71 -2.12 12.54 21.71
CA ASP A 71 -1.17 13.66 21.55
C ASP A 71 -1.19 14.28 20.14
N TRP A 72 -2.22 13.99 19.31
CA TRP A 72 -2.42 14.56 17.97
C TRP A 72 -3.61 15.52 17.90
#